data_AF-A0A934IR98-F1
#
_entry.id   AF-A0A934IR98-F1
#
_cell.length_a   1.000
_cell.length_b   1.000
_cell.length_c   1.000
_cell.angle_alpha   90.00
_cell.angle_beta   90.00
_cell.angle_gamma   90.00
#
_symmetry.space_group_name_H-M   'P 1'
#
loop_
_entity.id
_entity.type
_entity.pdbx_description
1 polymer ?
#
loop_
_entity_poly.entity_id
_entity_poly.type
_entity_poly.pdbx_seq_one_letter_code
_entity_poly.pdbx_strand_id
1 'polypeptide(L)'
;MDSGLHRLLRERFQIVAEIGKTKGPDESIIRPAREAAVIENRLAAHEGPMPADILVHIWRVLIGGACVVQRPFTLHIAGALDTARFLYGPISAALHADAADAVAALAAKPSDLAIIDTATSSDWWSGRGKAHAIGRYHTSSGGVVVVLGGEGVAFGAGPIALVAQDGDAPREVDATVLGPDDDVIGRYHPFPLVIPVAE
;
A
#
# COMPACT_ATOMS: atom_id res chain seq x y z
N MET A 1 4.63 -23.83 -21.88
CA MET A 1 4.99 -22.55 -21.24
C MET A 1 4.11 -22.29 -20.04
N ASP A 2 2.78 -22.23 -20.22
CA ASP A 2 1.82 -21.85 -19.18
C ASP A 2 1.81 -22.79 -17.97
N SER A 3 1.96 -24.10 -18.18
CA SER A 3 2.10 -25.06 -17.07
C SER A 3 3.34 -24.79 -16.22
N GLY A 4 4.41 -24.26 -16.83
CA GLY A 4 5.63 -23.85 -16.13
C GLY A 4 5.41 -22.59 -15.29
N LEU A 5 4.74 -21.59 -15.85
CA LEU A 5 4.32 -20.40 -15.10
C LEU A 5 3.44 -20.77 -13.91
N HIS A 6 2.41 -21.59 -14.13
CA HIS A 6 1.53 -22.04 -13.06
C HIS A 6 2.29 -22.84 -11.99
N ARG A 7 3.25 -23.69 -12.38
CA ARG A 7 4.11 -24.41 -11.42
C ARG A 7 4.90 -23.43 -10.54
N LEU A 8 5.55 -22.42 -11.13
CA LEU A 8 6.31 -21.40 -10.38
C LEU A 8 5.42 -20.61 -9.42
N LEU A 9 4.18 -20.29 -9.82
CA LEU A 9 3.22 -19.64 -8.94
C LEU A 9 2.90 -20.54 -7.73
N ARG A 10 2.62 -21.83 -7.94
CA ARG A 10 2.38 -22.76 -6.82
C ARG A 10 3.57 -22.86 -5.88
N GLU A 11 4.79 -23.01 -6.42
CA GLU A 11 6.02 -23.08 -5.62
C GLU A 11 6.23 -21.81 -4.80
N ARG A 12 6.02 -20.62 -5.40
CA ARG A 12 6.09 -19.35 -4.69
C ARG A 12 5.13 -19.30 -3.51
N PHE A 13 3.88 -19.71 -3.70
CA PHE A 13 2.87 -19.65 -2.66
C PHE A 13 3.05 -20.72 -1.57
N GLN A 14 3.66 -21.87 -1.89
CA GLN A 14 4.11 -22.84 -0.88
C GLN A 14 5.18 -22.22 0.03
N ILE A 15 6.18 -21.55 -0.54
CA ILE A 15 7.23 -20.86 0.23
C ILE A 15 6.62 -19.77 1.11
N VAL A 16 5.68 -18.97 0.57
CA VAL A 16 4.96 -17.94 1.34
C VAL A 16 4.21 -18.54 2.53
N ALA A 17 3.56 -19.68 2.36
CA ALA A 17 2.85 -20.36 3.44
C ALA A 17 3.82 -20.82 4.54
N GLU A 18 4.98 -21.37 4.19
CA GLU A 18 6.00 -21.74 5.19
C GLU A 18 6.56 -20.51 5.92
N ILE A 19 6.84 -19.41 5.21
CA ILE A 19 7.24 -18.15 5.83
C ILE A 19 6.17 -17.68 6.84
N GLY A 20 4.89 -17.72 6.44
CA GLY A 20 3.78 -17.32 7.31
C GLY A 20 3.75 -18.07 8.64
N LYS A 21 4.06 -19.38 8.65
CA LYS A 21 4.11 -20.20 9.87
C LYS A 21 5.22 -19.79 10.84
N THR A 22 6.28 -19.16 10.34
CA THR A 22 7.42 -18.73 11.16
C THR A 22 7.23 -17.34 11.78
N LYS A 23 6.25 -16.57 11.30
CA LYS A 23 5.99 -15.21 11.79
C LYS A 23 5.32 -15.21 13.15
N GLY A 24 5.76 -14.31 14.02
CA GLY A 24 5.13 -14.08 15.31
C GLY A 24 3.70 -13.55 15.18
N PRO A 25 2.87 -13.66 16.24
CA PRO A 25 1.50 -13.13 16.23
C PRO A 25 1.47 -11.62 15.97
N ASP A 26 2.47 -10.88 16.43
CA ASP A 26 2.52 -9.41 16.28
C ASP A 26 3.43 -8.94 15.13
N GLU A 27 4.04 -9.87 14.38
CA GLU A 27 4.92 -9.51 13.28
C GLU A 27 4.10 -9.02 12.07
N SER A 28 4.47 -7.86 11.54
CA SER A 28 3.78 -7.27 10.40
C SER A 28 3.92 -8.10 9.11
N ILE A 29 2.78 -8.37 8.47
CA ILE A 29 2.75 -9.05 7.17
C ILE A 29 2.91 -8.10 5.99
N ILE A 30 2.47 -6.85 6.12
CA ILE A 30 2.55 -5.81 5.11
C ILE A 30 3.80 -4.99 5.41
N ARG A 31 4.73 -4.96 4.46
CA ARG A 31 6.05 -4.35 4.64
C ARG A 31 6.33 -3.45 3.47
N PRO A 32 5.83 -2.19 3.48
CA PRO A 32 5.81 -1.32 2.32
C PRO A 32 7.17 -1.15 1.64
N ALA A 33 8.24 -0.96 2.41
CA ALA A 33 9.61 -0.86 1.88
C ALA A 33 10.07 -2.14 1.15
N ARG A 34 9.71 -3.32 1.67
CA ARG A 34 10.03 -4.60 1.02
C ARG A 34 9.22 -4.77 -0.27
N GLU A 35 7.95 -4.37 -0.27
CA GLU A 35 7.08 -4.46 -1.44
C GLU A 35 7.57 -3.53 -2.56
N ALA A 36 7.93 -2.29 -2.21
CA ALA A 36 8.53 -1.34 -3.14
C ALA A 36 9.81 -1.90 -3.75
N ALA A 37 10.74 -2.39 -2.92
CA ALA A 37 11.98 -2.99 -3.40
C ALA A 37 11.74 -4.19 -4.34
N VAL A 38 10.72 -5.01 -4.10
CA VAL A 38 10.38 -6.11 -5.03
C VAL A 38 9.96 -5.54 -6.38
N ILE A 39 9.11 -4.52 -6.41
CA ILE A 39 8.62 -3.92 -7.66
C ILE A 39 9.74 -3.20 -8.42
N GLU A 40 10.51 -2.35 -7.72
CA GLU A 40 11.65 -1.62 -8.28
C GLU A 40 12.67 -2.57 -8.92
N ASN A 41 13.04 -3.64 -8.21
CA ASN A 41 13.96 -4.65 -8.75
C ASN A 41 13.41 -5.39 -9.97
N ARG A 42 12.08 -5.57 -10.06
CA ARG A 42 11.45 -6.23 -11.21
C ARG A 42 11.39 -5.30 -12.42
N LEU A 43 11.10 -4.02 -12.19
CA LEU A 43 11.12 -3.01 -13.25
C LEU A 43 12.54 -2.79 -13.79
N ALA A 44 13.54 -2.69 -12.91
CA ALA A 44 14.93 -2.50 -13.30
C ALA A 44 15.49 -3.66 -14.14
N ALA A 45 15.00 -4.89 -13.90
CA ALA A 45 15.38 -6.07 -14.64
C ALA A 45 14.41 -6.41 -15.80
N HIS A 46 13.43 -5.54 -16.07
CA HIS A 46 12.38 -5.84 -17.05
C HIS A 46 12.87 -5.58 -18.48
N GLU A 47 12.70 -6.60 -19.33
CA GLU A 47 13.04 -6.55 -20.75
C GLU A 47 11.91 -7.20 -21.58
N GLY A 48 11.81 -6.81 -22.85
CA GLY A 48 10.85 -7.39 -23.79
C GLY A 48 9.53 -6.62 -23.92
N PRO A 49 8.52 -7.23 -24.57
CA PRO A 49 7.36 -6.49 -25.10
C PRO A 49 6.23 -6.25 -24.08
N MET A 50 6.29 -6.85 -22.88
CA MET A 50 5.22 -6.67 -21.89
C MET A 50 5.26 -5.24 -21.33
N PRO A 51 4.13 -4.51 -21.32
CA PRO A 51 4.06 -3.19 -20.70
C PRO A 51 4.42 -3.21 -19.20
N ALA A 52 5.09 -2.15 -18.73
CA ALA A 52 5.58 -2.06 -17.37
C ALA A 52 4.46 -2.01 -16.32
N ASP A 53 3.33 -1.39 -16.66
CA ASP A 53 2.11 -1.34 -15.84
C ASP A 53 1.48 -2.72 -15.63
N ILE A 54 1.45 -3.55 -16.67
CA ILE A 54 1.02 -4.95 -16.58
C ILE A 54 1.95 -5.75 -15.67
N LEU A 55 3.28 -5.60 -15.82
CA LEU A 55 4.25 -6.24 -14.93
C LEU A 55 3.99 -5.85 -13.46
N VAL A 56 3.89 -4.54 -13.20
CA VAL A 56 3.69 -4.00 -11.85
C VAL A 56 2.37 -4.51 -11.26
N HIS A 57 1.28 -4.49 -12.03
CA HIS A 57 -0.01 -4.99 -11.57
C HIS A 57 0.04 -6.48 -11.22
N ILE A 58 0.66 -7.32 -12.07
CA ILE A 58 0.88 -8.74 -11.76
C ILE A 58 1.62 -8.90 -10.43
N TRP A 59 2.72 -8.17 -10.23
CA TRP A 59 3.49 -8.25 -8.98
C TRP A 59 2.69 -7.74 -7.77
N ARG A 60 1.92 -6.66 -7.90
CA ARG A 60 1.03 -6.16 -6.83
C ARG A 60 -0.01 -7.19 -6.42
N VAL A 61 -0.66 -7.85 -7.38
CA VAL A 61 -1.61 -8.94 -7.11
C VAL A 61 -0.92 -10.12 -6.42
N LEU A 62 0.27 -10.51 -6.86
CA LEU A 62 1.04 -11.61 -6.25
C LEU A 62 1.55 -11.27 -4.84
N ILE A 63 1.84 -10.00 -4.56
CA ILE A 63 2.21 -9.51 -3.23
C ILE A 63 0.98 -9.52 -2.32
N GLY A 64 -0.14 -8.93 -2.75
CA GLY A 64 -1.39 -8.91 -1.99
C GLY A 64 -1.87 -10.31 -1.62
N GLY A 65 -1.87 -11.24 -2.59
CA GLY A 65 -2.18 -12.65 -2.33
C GLY A 65 -1.22 -13.30 -1.33
N ALA A 66 0.08 -12.98 -1.39
CA ALA A 66 1.05 -13.51 -0.45
C ALA A 66 0.85 -13.00 0.97
N CYS A 67 0.40 -11.75 1.13
CA CYS A 67 0.01 -11.20 2.43
C CYS A 67 -1.20 -11.95 2.98
N VAL A 68 -2.26 -12.17 2.18
CA VAL A 68 -3.46 -12.91 2.60
C VAL A 68 -3.14 -14.35 3.02
N VAL A 69 -2.26 -15.05 2.30
CA VAL A 69 -1.85 -16.43 2.66
C VAL A 69 -1.13 -16.47 4.02
N GLN A 70 -0.38 -15.44 4.37
CA GLN A 70 0.26 -15.36 5.69
C GLN A 70 -0.74 -14.99 6.78
N ARG A 71 -1.56 -13.97 6.54
CA ARG A 71 -2.63 -13.54 7.44
C ARG A 71 -3.70 -12.76 6.67
N PRO A 72 -4.99 -13.09 6.83
CA PRO A 72 -6.06 -12.29 6.27
C PRO A 72 -6.04 -10.85 6.80
N PHE A 73 -6.32 -9.89 5.93
CA PHE A 73 -6.50 -8.48 6.27
C PHE A 73 -7.60 -7.88 5.37
N THR A 74 -8.16 -6.74 5.79
CA THR A 74 -9.21 -6.02 5.06
C THR A 74 -8.68 -4.70 4.52
N LEU A 75 -9.18 -4.29 3.34
CA LEU A 75 -9.07 -2.93 2.86
C LEU A 75 -10.29 -2.13 3.29
N HIS A 76 -10.08 -1.04 4.04
CA HIS A 76 -11.09 -0.06 4.40
C HIS A 76 -11.05 1.09 3.40
N ILE A 77 -12.02 1.14 2.49
CA ILE A 77 -11.96 1.96 1.29
C ILE A 77 -12.93 3.13 1.41
N ALA A 78 -12.40 4.35 1.42
CA ALA A 78 -13.17 5.60 1.27
C ALA A 78 -12.83 6.22 -0.09
N GLY A 79 -13.60 5.86 -1.11
CA GLY A 79 -13.30 6.19 -2.51
C GLY A 79 -12.20 5.32 -3.13
N ALA A 80 -11.91 5.53 -4.42
CA ALA A 80 -10.79 4.89 -5.12
C ALA A 80 -10.73 3.33 -5.10
N LEU A 81 -11.87 2.66 -5.24
CA LEU A 81 -11.94 1.18 -5.31
C LEU A 81 -11.05 0.58 -6.42
N ASP A 82 -10.99 1.22 -7.59
CA ASP A 82 -10.16 0.75 -8.70
C ASP A 82 -8.67 0.80 -8.35
N THR A 83 -8.24 1.87 -7.69
CA THR A 83 -6.87 2.00 -7.16
C THR A 83 -6.57 0.92 -6.11
N ALA A 84 -7.51 0.67 -5.20
CA ALA A 84 -7.37 -0.40 -4.21
C ALA A 84 -7.17 -1.78 -4.87
N ARG A 85 -7.98 -2.08 -5.89
CA ARG A 85 -7.88 -3.34 -6.66
C ARG A 85 -6.61 -3.42 -7.49
N PHE A 86 -6.16 -2.31 -8.06
CA PHE A 86 -4.89 -2.27 -8.78
C PHE A 86 -3.71 -2.59 -7.86
N LEU A 87 -3.70 -2.00 -6.65
CA LEU A 87 -2.61 -2.14 -5.69
C LEU A 87 -2.64 -3.46 -4.93
N TYR A 88 -3.81 -4.02 -4.60
CA TYR A 88 -3.87 -5.16 -3.68
C TYR A 88 -4.55 -6.39 -4.27
N GLY A 89 -5.11 -6.28 -5.47
CA GLY A 89 -5.89 -7.34 -6.10
C GLY A 89 -7.26 -7.52 -5.43
N PRO A 90 -7.93 -8.66 -5.67
CA PRO A 90 -9.30 -8.91 -5.22
C PRO A 90 -9.34 -9.45 -3.77
N ILE A 91 -8.74 -8.71 -2.83
CA ILE A 91 -8.77 -9.07 -1.40
C ILE A 91 -10.03 -8.52 -0.72
N SER A 92 -10.29 -8.97 0.52
CA SER A 92 -11.43 -8.52 1.32
C SER A 92 -11.44 -7.01 1.46
N ALA A 93 -12.59 -6.39 1.18
CA ALA A 93 -12.76 -4.94 1.23
C ALA A 93 -14.07 -4.56 1.92
N ALA A 94 -14.02 -3.50 2.72
CA ALA A 94 -15.16 -2.82 3.32
C ALA A 94 -15.20 -1.39 2.78
N LEU A 95 -16.31 -0.98 2.18
CA LEU A 95 -16.51 0.38 1.68
C LEU A 95 -17.04 1.26 2.80
N HIS A 96 -16.51 2.47 2.91
CA HIS A 96 -16.89 3.50 3.88
C HIS A 96 -17.36 4.75 3.15
N ALA A 97 -18.22 5.53 3.81
CA ALA A 97 -18.73 6.77 3.24
C ALA A 97 -17.65 7.87 3.20
N ASP A 98 -16.78 7.91 4.20
CA ASP A 98 -15.72 8.90 4.33
C ASP A 98 -14.42 8.31 4.91
N ALA A 99 -13.37 9.12 4.89
CA ALA A 99 -12.06 8.71 5.39
C ALA A 99 -12.02 8.49 6.90
N ALA A 100 -12.83 9.21 7.68
CA ALA A 100 -12.83 9.11 9.13
C ALA A 100 -13.27 7.70 9.57
N ASP A 101 -14.33 7.17 8.95
CA ASP A 101 -14.81 5.80 9.21
C ASP A 101 -13.80 4.73 8.77
N ALA A 102 -13.19 4.90 7.59
CA ALA A 102 -12.18 3.98 7.09
C ALA A 102 -10.94 3.93 8.00
N VAL A 103 -10.51 5.07 8.53
CA VAL A 103 -9.37 5.19 9.44
C VAL A 103 -9.71 4.69 10.85
N ALA A 104 -10.90 5.00 11.36
CA ALA A 104 -11.36 4.51 12.66
C ALA A 104 -11.38 2.97 12.71
N ALA A 105 -11.69 2.31 11.59
CA ALA A 105 -11.67 0.87 11.50
C ALA A 105 -10.28 0.25 11.73
N LEU A 106 -9.19 0.98 11.46
CA LEU A 106 -7.81 0.53 11.73
C LEU A 106 -7.52 0.39 13.23
N ALA A 107 -8.20 1.14 14.09
CA ALA A 107 -8.06 0.98 15.54
C ALA A 107 -8.59 -0.38 16.02
N ALA A 108 -9.67 -0.87 15.40
CA ALA A 108 -10.24 -2.18 15.69
C ALA A 108 -9.45 -3.33 15.03
N LYS A 109 -8.81 -3.07 13.89
CA LYS A 109 -8.02 -4.04 13.12
C LYS A 109 -6.66 -3.44 12.73
N PRO A 110 -5.67 -3.45 13.64
CA PRO A 110 -4.41 -2.71 13.44
C PRO A 110 -3.54 -3.25 12.31
N SER A 111 -3.79 -4.48 11.82
CA SER A 111 -3.06 -5.06 10.66
C SER A 111 -3.72 -4.78 9.31
N ASP A 112 -4.85 -4.06 9.29
CA ASP A 112 -5.59 -3.73 8.06
C ASP A 112 -5.05 -2.44 7.42
N LEU A 113 -5.55 -2.12 6.23
CA LEU A 113 -5.19 -0.93 5.46
C LEU A 113 -6.41 -0.05 5.20
N ALA A 114 -6.23 1.27 5.20
CA ALA A 114 -7.22 2.21 4.69
C ALA A 114 -6.76 2.79 3.34
N ILE A 115 -7.66 2.86 2.37
CA ILE A 115 -7.45 3.44 1.04
C ILE A 115 -8.34 4.67 0.94
N ILE A 116 -7.73 5.84 0.80
CA ILE A 116 -8.44 7.13 0.86
C ILE A 116 -8.24 7.91 -0.44
N ASP A 117 -9.34 8.24 -1.11
CA ASP A 117 -9.33 9.23 -2.19
C ASP A 117 -9.29 10.65 -1.61
N THR A 118 -8.22 11.37 -1.87
CA THR A 118 -8.02 12.72 -1.33
C THR A 118 -8.94 13.76 -1.99
N ALA A 119 -9.51 13.46 -3.15
CA ALA A 119 -10.47 14.35 -3.80
C ALA A 119 -11.80 14.41 -3.03
N THR A 120 -12.21 13.31 -2.40
CA THR A 120 -13.44 13.21 -1.61
C THR A 120 -13.23 13.36 -0.11
N SER A 121 -11.97 13.38 0.35
CA SER A 121 -11.62 13.50 1.77
C SER A 121 -10.38 14.36 1.93
N SER A 122 -10.59 15.67 1.86
CA SER A 122 -9.52 16.66 1.83
C SER A 122 -8.84 16.91 3.17
N ASP A 123 -9.29 16.29 4.27
CA ASP A 123 -8.78 16.44 5.63
C ASP A 123 -8.48 15.08 6.31
N TRP A 124 -8.28 14.02 5.51
CA TRP A 124 -8.11 12.63 5.96
C TRP A 124 -7.04 12.40 7.04
N TRP A 125 -6.06 13.31 7.16
CA TRP A 125 -5.00 13.23 8.17
C TRP A 125 -5.47 13.65 9.57
N SER A 126 -6.58 14.39 9.63
CA SER A 126 -7.27 14.75 10.87
C SER A 126 -7.86 13.48 11.49
N GLY A 127 -7.64 13.29 12.79
CA GLY A 127 -8.15 12.11 13.48
C GLY A 127 -7.46 10.79 13.13
N ARG A 128 -6.32 10.81 12.40
CA ARG A 128 -5.58 9.58 12.01
C ARG A 128 -5.12 8.71 13.19
N GLY A 129 -5.05 9.28 14.39
CA GLY A 129 -4.54 8.61 15.57
C GLY A 129 -3.12 8.10 15.31
N LYS A 130 -2.94 6.79 15.41
CA LYS A 130 -1.65 6.12 15.16
C LYS A 130 -1.54 5.48 13.78
N ALA A 131 -2.52 5.68 12.90
CA ALA A 131 -2.39 5.25 11.52
C ALA A 131 -1.32 6.09 10.81
N HIS A 132 -0.54 5.45 9.95
CA HIS A 132 0.57 6.07 9.23
C HIS A 132 0.49 5.83 7.73
N ALA A 133 0.97 6.78 6.96
CA ALA A 133 0.98 6.67 5.50
C ALA A 133 2.05 5.69 5.03
N ILE A 134 1.63 4.73 4.20
CA ILE A 134 2.52 3.73 3.60
C ILE A 134 2.68 3.91 2.08
N GLY A 135 1.96 4.87 1.49
CA GLY A 135 2.12 5.26 0.10
C GLY A 135 1.14 6.35 -0.30
N ARG A 136 1.55 7.16 -1.27
CA ARG A 136 0.74 8.15 -1.96
C ARG A 136 0.83 7.86 -3.46
N TYR A 137 -0.31 7.79 -4.11
CA TYR A 137 -0.43 7.28 -5.47
C TYR A 137 -1.22 8.24 -6.35
N HIS A 138 -0.70 8.51 -7.54
CA HIS A 138 -1.37 9.34 -8.53
C HIS A 138 -2.21 8.47 -9.47
N THR A 139 -3.40 8.94 -9.84
CA THR A 139 -4.29 8.25 -10.78
C THR A 139 -4.29 8.91 -12.16
N SER A 140 -4.68 8.15 -13.17
CA SER A 140 -4.79 8.64 -14.57
C SER A 140 -5.80 9.78 -14.74
N SER A 141 -6.78 9.90 -13.83
CA SER A 141 -7.72 11.02 -13.74
C SER A 141 -7.12 12.29 -13.11
N GLY A 142 -5.84 12.28 -12.72
CA GLY A 142 -5.18 13.37 -12.00
C GLY A 142 -5.46 13.42 -10.49
N GLY A 143 -6.17 12.42 -9.97
CA GLY A 143 -6.46 12.25 -8.55
C GLY A 143 -5.27 11.73 -7.75
N VAL A 144 -5.39 11.80 -6.42
CA VAL A 144 -4.39 11.31 -5.49
C VAL A 144 -5.06 10.41 -4.46
N VAL A 145 -4.50 9.23 -4.27
CA VAL A 145 -4.94 8.23 -3.29
C VAL A 145 -3.85 8.04 -2.25
N VAL A 146 -4.22 8.08 -0.98
CA VAL A 146 -3.32 7.78 0.13
C VAL A 146 -3.69 6.43 0.70
N VAL A 147 -2.67 5.63 1.02
CA VAL A 147 -2.84 4.37 1.75
C VAL A 147 -2.26 4.49 3.14
N LEU A 148 -3.08 4.16 4.14
CA LEU A 148 -2.72 4.17 5.54
C LEU A 148 -2.65 2.73 6.07
N GLY A 149 -1.64 2.45 6.90
CA GLY A 149 -1.57 1.25 7.70
C GLY A 149 -1.94 1.55 9.15
N GLY A 150 -2.59 0.59 9.82
CA GLY A 150 -2.74 0.63 11.27
C GLY A 150 -1.43 0.28 12.01
N GLU A 151 -1.46 0.27 13.34
CA GLU A 151 -0.27 0.01 14.19
C GLU A 151 0.43 -1.33 13.93
N GLY A 152 -0.30 -2.33 13.41
CA GLY A 152 0.23 -3.65 13.07
C GLY A 152 0.86 -3.72 11.67
N VAL A 153 0.78 -2.65 10.89
CA VAL A 153 1.44 -2.51 9.59
C VAL A 153 2.80 -1.87 9.79
N ALA A 154 3.86 -2.45 9.21
CA ALA A 154 5.20 -1.89 9.36
C ALA A 154 5.23 -0.45 8.87
N PHE A 155 5.79 0.45 9.69
CA PHE A 155 6.09 1.79 9.24
C PHE A 155 7.02 1.70 8.02
N GLY A 156 6.69 2.46 6.98
CA GLY A 156 7.47 2.39 5.76
C GLY A 156 8.86 2.98 5.94
N ALA A 157 9.71 2.69 4.98
CA ALA A 157 11.00 3.34 4.81
C ALA A 157 11.07 3.76 3.35
N GLY A 158 11.72 4.88 3.07
CA GLY A 158 11.84 5.39 1.72
C GLY A 158 12.38 6.81 1.67
N PRO A 159 12.78 7.28 0.48
CA PRO A 159 13.34 8.60 0.30
C PRO A 159 12.30 9.71 0.46
N ILE A 160 11.00 9.41 0.38
CA ILE A 160 9.93 10.37 0.58
C ILE A 160 9.34 10.23 1.99
N ALA A 161 9.17 11.36 2.64
CA ALA A 161 8.44 11.50 3.89
C ALA A 161 7.20 12.37 3.67
N LEU A 162 6.06 11.93 4.20
CA LEU A 162 4.85 12.74 4.28
C LEU A 162 4.82 13.40 5.65
N VAL A 163 4.90 14.72 5.68
CA VAL A 163 5.01 15.50 6.91
C VAL A 163 3.75 16.33 7.11
N ALA A 164 3.18 16.25 8.30
CA ALA A 164 2.10 17.13 8.72
C ALA A 164 2.66 18.52 9.05
N GLN A 165 1.85 19.54 8.80
CA GLN A 165 2.15 20.91 9.19
C GLN A 165 0.91 21.45 9.90
N ASP A 166 1.09 22.26 10.95
CA ASP A 166 0.00 22.73 11.81
C ASP A 166 -1.17 23.33 11.01
N GLY A 167 -2.27 22.59 10.94
CA GLY A 167 -3.50 22.99 10.27
C GLY A 167 -3.51 22.88 8.74
N ASP A 168 -2.38 22.53 8.12
CA ASP A 168 -2.22 22.46 6.67
C ASP A 168 -2.24 21.01 6.15
N ALA A 169 -2.50 20.87 4.84
CA ALA A 169 -2.42 19.58 4.17
C ALA A 169 -1.00 18.99 4.22
N PRO A 170 -0.84 17.68 4.50
CA PRO A 170 0.47 17.05 4.55
C PRO A 170 1.20 17.17 3.22
N ARG A 171 2.50 17.46 3.30
CA ARG A 171 3.37 17.63 2.13
C ARG A 171 4.44 16.55 2.08
N GLU A 172 4.79 16.15 0.86
CA GLU A 172 5.92 15.27 0.63
C GLU A 172 7.22 16.07 0.65
N VAL A 173 8.21 15.55 1.36
CA VAL A 173 9.58 16.07 1.43
C VAL A 173 10.58 14.94 1.26
N ASP A 174 11.81 15.30 0.88
CA ASP A 174 12.91 14.35 0.93
C ASP A 174 13.21 13.98 2.39
N ALA A 175 13.31 12.70 2.70
CA ALA A 175 13.55 12.23 4.06
C ALA A 175 14.91 12.68 4.64
N THR A 176 15.86 13.11 3.79
CA THR A 176 17.16 13.64 4.21
C THR A 176 17.08 15.05 4.81
N VAL A 177 15.99 15.78 4.58
CA VAL A 177 15.80 17.14 5.14
C VAL A 177 15.00 17.17 6.43
N LEU A 178 14.62 15.99 6.96
CA LEU A 178 13.83 15.89 8.18
C LEU A 178 14.61 16.36 9.41
N GLY A 179 13.98 17.22 10.20
CA GLY A 179 14.39 17.61 11.54
C GLY A 179 13.82 16.67 12.62
N PRO A 180 14.29 16.81 13.87
CA PRO A 180 13.82 15.98 14.99
C PRO A 180 12.37 16.26 15.41
N ASP A 181 11.85 17.46 15.10
CA ASP A 181 10.53 17.92 15.52
C ASP A 181 9.48 17.82 14.39
N ASP A 182 9.84 17.28 13.22
CA ASP A 182 8.90 17.10 12.11
C ASP A 182 7.86 16.02 12.44
N ASP A 183 6.57 16.34 12.31
CA ASP A 183 5.48 15.36 12.42
C ASP A 183 5.40 14.49 11.16
N VAL A 184 6.20 13.43 11.14
CA VAL A 184 6.24 12.48 10.03
C VAL A 184 5.06 11.51 10.10
N ILE A 185 4.09 11.70 9.18
CA ILE A 185 2.93 10.82 9.02
C ILE A 185 3.33 9.47 8.43
N GLY A 186 4.33 9.45 7.56
CA GLY A 186 4.71 8.24 6.84
C GLY A 186 5.99 8.40 6.03
N ARG A 187 6.59 7.27 5.68
CA ARG A 187 7.74 7.20 4.75
C ARG A 187 7.53 6.09 3.75
N TYR A 188 7.81 6.35 2.48
CA TYR A 188 7.59 5.38 1.43
C TYR A 188 8.46 5.68 0.21
N HIS A 189 8.56 4.68 -0.66
CA HIS A 189 9.11 4.84 -1.99
C HIS A 189 8.03 5.41 -2.92
N PRO A 190 8.37 6.35 -3.81
CA PRO A 190 7.46 6.78 -4.86
C PRO A 190 6.98 5.58 -5.67
N PHE A 191 5.68 5.52 -5.94
CA PHE A 191 5.18 4.50 -6.84
C PHE A 191 5.61 4.84 -8.27
N PRO A 192 6.16 3.88 -9.05
CA PRO A 192 6.85 4.19 -10.31
C PRO A 192 5.91 4.53 -11.47
N LEU A 193 4.58 4.46 -11.27
CA LEU A 193 3.58 4.59 -12.32
C LEU A 193 2.39 5.44 -11.86
N VAL A 194 1.64 5.94 -12.84
CA VAL A 194 0.28 6.47 -12.61
C VAL A 194 -0.69 5.29 -12.64
N ILE A 195 -1.60 5.24 -11.67
CA ILE A 195 -2.57 4.14 -11.54
C ILE A 195 -3.74 4.36 -12.51
N PRO A 196 -4.03 3.41 -13.41
CA PRO A 196 -5.19 3.50 -14.28
C PRO A 196 -6.49 3.39 -13.46
N VAL A 197 -7.45 4.27 -13.72
CA VAL A 197 -8.79 4.26 -13.13
C VAL A 197 -9.81 4.45 -14.24
N ALA A 198 -11.04 3.95 -14.04
CA ALA A 198 -12.11 4.19 -15.01
C ALA A 198 -12.45 5.69 -15.08
N GLU A 199 -12.69 6.18 -16.31
CA GLU A 199 -13.21 7.53 -16.58
C GLU A 199 -14.73 7.62 -16.39
#